data_AF-A0A2D7NCG2-F1
#
_entry.id   AF-A0A2D7NCG2-F1
#
_cell.length_a   1.000
_cell.length_b   1.000
_cell.length_c   1.000
_cell.angle_alpha   90.00
_cell.angle_beta   90.00
_cell.angle_gamma   90.00
#
_symmetry.space_group_name_H-M   'P 1'
#
loop_
_entity.id
_entity.type
_entity.pdbx_description
1 polymer ?
#
loop_
_entity_poly.entity_id
_entity_poly.type
_entity_poly.pdbx_seq_one_letter_code
_entity_poly.pdbx_strand_id
1 'polypeptide(L)'
;MKKYLVLIFITVLFSSNYEMSKFCKNYKLDMERYQVDFSPNVNRIELDVVSSRNDFDYSMLIGFYAVGSVNQTYVLENKDNLLVVVNVTINAANDTYNIIGQASYEYVEDLATGRIESYEFIRKIKYL
;
A
#
# COMPACT_ATOMS: atom_id res chain seq x y z
N MET A 1 -32.44 4.97 0.50
CA MET A 1 -31.19 4.75 1.26
C MET A 1 -30.02 4.20 0.43
N LYS A 2 -30.22 3.30 -0.55
CA LYS A 2 -29.10 2.72 -1.35
C LYS A 2 -28.26 3.72 -2.19
N LYS A 3 -28.86 4.79 -2.75
CA LYS A 3 -28.12 5.76 -3.59
C LYS A 3 -27.09 6.60 -2.83
N TYR A 4 -27.38 6.96 -1.57
CA TYR A 4 -26.47 7.76 -0.75
C TYR A 4 -25.28 6.93 -0.24
N LEU A 5 -25.49 5.64 0.02
CA LEU A 5 -24.42 4.72 0.44
C LEU A 5 -23.35 4.56 -0.65
N VAL A 6 -23.77 4.42 -1.91
CA VAL A 6 -22.85 4.33 -3.06
C VAL A 6 -22.07 5.62 -3.26
N LEU A 7 -22.70 6.79 -3.08
CA LEU A 7 -22.03 8.08 -3.22
C LEU A 7 -20.95 8.29 -2.15
N ILE A 8 -21.24 7.92 -0.90
CA ILE A 8 -20.28 8.01 0.22
C ILE A 8 -19.09 7.08 -0.01
N PHE A 9 -19.34 5.83 -0.43
CA PHE A 9 -18.29 4.85 -0.67
C PHE A 9 -17.32 5.32 -1.76
N ILE A 10 -17.84 5.93 -2.83
CA ILE A 10 -17.03 6.51 -3.91
C ILE A 10 -16.18 7.67 -3.37
N THR A 11 -16.75 8.60 -2.59
CA THR A 11 -16.00 9.75 -2.06
C THR A 11 -14.87 9.36 -1.10
N VAL A 12 -15.09 8.36 -0.23
CA VAL A 12 -14.08 7.89 0.74
C VAL A 12 -12.92 7.18 0.04
N LEU A 13 -13.19 6.43 -1.03
CA LEU A 13 -12.15 5.80 -1.85
C LEU A 13 -11.36 6.83 -2.66
N PHE A 14 -11.98 7.91 -3.12
CA PHE A 14 -11.27 8.99 -3.81
C PHE A 14 -10.37 9.80 -2.87
N SER A 15 -10.80 10.07 -1.62
CA SER A 15 -9.98 10.81 -0.65
C SER A 15 -8.74 10.02 -0.21
N SER A 16 -8.88 8.72 0.03
CA SER A 16 -7.75 7.87 0.45
C SER A 16 -6.71 7.69 -0.66
N ASN A 17 -7.15 7.47 -1.91
CA ASN A 17 -6.28 7.48 -3.09
C ASN A 17 -5.47 8.76 -3.21
N TYR A 18 -6.13 9.90 -3.01
CA TYR A 18 -5.48 11.20 -3.07
C TYR A 18 -4.47 11.39 -1.92
N GLU A 19 -4.81 10.99 -0.70
CA GLU A 19 -3.92 11.08 0.46
C GLU A 19 -2.69 10.18 0.32
N MET A 20 -2.85 8.93 -0.13
CA MET A 20 -1.70 8.04 -0.41
C MET A 20 -0.82 8.56 -1.53
N SER A 21 -1.42 9.02 -2.63
CA SER A 21 -0.67 9.60 -3.74
C SER A 21 0.13 10.83 -3.28
N LYS A 22 -0.49 11.69 -2.47
CA LYS A 22 0.17 12.86 -1.88
C LYS A 22 1.30 12.46 -0.92
N PHE A 23 1.08 11.45 -0.09
CA PHE A 23 2.11 10.90 0.79
C PHE A 23 3.30 10.38 -0.02
N CYS A 24 3.09 9.49 -0.99
CA CYS A 24 4.14 8.94 -1.84
C CYS A 24 4.93 10.05 -2.56
N LYS A 25 4.22 11.06 -3.10
CA LYS A 25 4.85 12.22 -3.77
C LYS A 25 5.76 13.02 -2.85
N ASN A 26 5.43 13.18 -1.57
CA ASN A 26 6.30 13.86 -0.60
C ASN A 26 7.66 13.15 -0.45
N TYR A 27 7.69 11.85 -0.71
CA TYR A 27 8.90 11.02 -0.69
C TYR A 27 9.47 10.76 -2.09
N LYS A 28 9.05 11.54 -3.10
CA LYS A 28 9.47 11.41 -4.51
C LYS A 28 9.16 10.03 -5.12
N LEU A 29 8.12 9.38 -4.63
CA LEU A 29 7.63 8.11 -5.14
C LEU A 29 6.34 8.35 -5.95
N ASP A 30 6.32 7.89 -7.19
CA ASP A 30 5.14 8.00 -8.04
C ASP A 30 4.25 6.77 -7.85
N MET A 31 3.01 7.00 -7.38
CA MET A 31 1.99 5.96 -7.26
C MET A 31 1.24 5.83 -8.58
N GLU A 32 1.32 4.67 -9.23
CA GLU A 32 0.61 4.39 -10.48
C GLU A 32 -0.78 3.83 -10.23
N ARG A 33 -0.91 2.96 -9.23
CA ARG A 33 -2.18 2.29 -8.92
C ARG A 33 -2.30 2.03 -7.43
N TYR A 34 -3.52 2.18 -6.94
CA TYR A 34 -3.95 1.62 -5.68
C TYR A 34 -5.26 0.86 -5.93
N GLN A 35 -5.31 -0.36 -5.45
CA GLN A 35 -6.49 -1.20 -5.55
C GLN A 35 -6.73 -1.93 -4.23
N VAL A 36 -8.00 -2.09 -3.91
CA VAL A 36 -8.43 -2.95 -2.82
C VAL A 36 -9.31 -4.05 -3.39
N ASP A 37 -8.98 -5.29 -3.08
CA ASP A 37 -9.75 -6.47 -3.47
C ASP A 37 -10.19 -7.23 -2.21
N PHE A 38 -11.48 -7.14 -1.93
CA PHE A 38 -12.15 -7.94 -0.91
C PHE A 38 -12.88 -9.08 -1.62
N SER A 39 -12.17 -10.19 -1.81
CA SER A 39 -12.75 -11.40 -2.36
C SER A 39 -13.02 -12.41 -1.24
N PRO A 40 -13.99 -13.33 -1.41
CA PRO A 40 -14.29 -14.36 -0.40
C PRO A 40 -13.09 -15.23 0.00
N ASN A 41 -12.06 -15.27 -0.85
CA ASN A 41 -10.89 -16.14 -0.70
C ASN A 41 -9.63 -15.39 -0.27
N VAL A 42 -9.51 -14.10 -0.57
CA VAL A 42 -8.34 -13.27 -0.26
C VAL A 42 -8.78 -11.81 -0.11
N ASN A 43 -8.50 -11.24 1.06
CA ASN A 43 -8.55 -9.80 1.29
C ASN A 43 -7.15 -9.24 1.00
N ARG A 44 -7.03 -8.34 0.03
CA ARG A 44 -5.75 -7.70 -0.29
C ARG A 44 -5.88 -6.22 -0.63
N ILE A 45 -4.84 -5.46 -0.31
CA ILE A 45 -4.56 -4.14 -0.85
C ILE A 45 -3.34 -4.26 -1.75
N GLU A 46 -3.43 -3.77 -2.97
CA GLU A 46 -2.33 -3.71 -3.92
C GLU A 46 -1.96 -2.25 -4.22
N LEU A 47 -0.67 -1.93 -4.13
CA LEU A 47 -0.12 -0.62 -4.44
C LEU A 47 1.01 -0.78 -5.45
N ASP A 48 0.84 -0.18 -6.64
CA ASP A 48 1.89 -0.09 -7.66
C ASP A 48 2.59 1.27 -7.54
N VAL A 49 3.91 1.23 -7.36
CA VAL A 49 4.76 2.43 -7.24
C VAL A 49 5.94 2.35 -8.19
N VAL A 50 6.37 3.50 -8.70
CA VAL A 50 7.55 3.61 -9.57
C VAL A 50 8.70 4.20 -8.79
N SER A 51 9.80 3.46 -8.73
CA SER A 51 11.04 3.89 -8.11
C SER A 51 12.00 4.47 -9.14
N SER A 52 12.60 5.61 -8.82
CA SER A 52 13.83 6.06 -9.50
C SER A 52 14.98 5.16 -9.07
N ARG A 53 15.85 4.76 -10.01
CA ARG A 53 16.87 3.70 -9.82
C ARG A 53 17.59 3.72 -8.46
N ASN A 54 17.85 2.51 -7.95
CA ASN A 54 18.66 2.14 -6.77
C ASN A 54 18.02 2.25 -5.37
N ASP A 55 16.78 2.74 -5.21
CA ASP A 55 16.15 2.89 -3.90
C ASP A 55 14.89 2.03 -3.73
N PHE A 56 14.93 0.79 -4.22
CA PHE A 56 13.75 -0.08 -4.22
C PHE A 56 13.29 -0.44 -2.80
N ASP A 57 14.22 -0.72 -1.87
CA ASP A 57 13.89 -1.04 -0.47
C ASP A 57 13.19 0.13 0.21
N TYR A 58 13.69 1.34 -0.03
CA TYR A 58 13.06 2.56 0.47
C TYR A 58 11.68 2.77 -0.16
N SER A 59 11.56 2.59 -1.48
CA SER A 59 10.29 2.72 -2.20
C SER A 59 9.24 1.72 -1.72
N MET A 60 9.66 0.49 -1.47
CA MET A 60 8.85 -0.59 -0.90
C MET A 60 8.33 -0.20 0.50
N LEU A 61 9.22 0.27 1.38
CA LEU A 61 8.87 0.73 2.73
C LEU A 61 7.89 1.91 2.71
N ILE A 62 8.12 2.90 1.85
CA ILE A 62 7.21 4.04 1.70
C ILE A 62 5.84 3.57 1.20
N GLY A 63 5.78 2.60 0.29
CA GLY A 63 4.52 2.02 -0.17
C GLY A 63 3.73 1.36 0.97
N PHE A 64 4.40 0.54 1.80
CA PHE A 64 3.76 -0.05 2.98
C PHE A 64 3.32 1.01 3.99
N TYR A 65 4.17 2.00 4.28
CA TYR A 65 3.83 3.09 5.18
C TYR A 65 2.62 3.89 4.69
N ALA A 66 2.54 4.15 3.38
CA ALA A 66 1.41 4.84 2.77
C ALA A 66 0.11 4.07 2.99
N VAL A 67 0.11 2.74 2.81
CA VAL A 67 -1.07 1.90 3.06
C VAL A 67 -1.45 1.88 4.54
N GLY A 68 -0.47 1.73 5.44
CA GLY A 68 -0.72 1.68 6.89
C GLY A 68 -1.19 3.01 7.49
N SER A 69 -0.81 4.13 6.87
CA SER A 69 -1.22 5.47 7.32
C SER A 69 -2.68 5.80 7.02
N VAL A 70 -3.33 5.01 6.16
CA VAL A 70 -4.69 5.26 5.74
C VAL A 70 -5.68 4.58 6.67
N ASN A 71 -6.35 5.41 7.48
CA ASN A 71 -7.40 4.94 8.38
C ASN A 71 -8.74 4.85 7.64
N GLN A 72 -9.00 3.69 7.03
CA GLN A 72 -10.24 3.41 6.31
C GLN A 72 -11.13 2.46 7.11
N THR A 73 -12.39 2.86 7.35
CA THR A 73 -13.35 2.06 8.14
C THR A 73 -13.50 0.63 7.62
N TYR A 74 -13.50 0.44 6.30
CA TYR A 74 -13.59 -0.90 5.70
C TYR A 74 -12.31 -1.73 5.87
N VAL A 75 -11.13 -1.08 5.99
CA VAL A 75 -9.86 -1.75 6.30
C VAL A 75 -9.90 -2.24 7.74
N LEU A 76 -10.40 -1.40 8.66
CA LEU A 76 -10.58 -1.78 10.06
C LEU A 76 -11.55 -2.95 10.24
N GLU A 77 -12.62 -3.01 9.44
CA GLU A 77 -13.60 -4.10 9.46
C GLU A 77 -13.04 -5.43 8.92
N ASN A 78 -12.01 -5.40 8.07
CA ASN A 78 -11.46 -6.58 7.39
C ASN A 78 -9.98 -6.81 7.70
N LYS A 79 -9.42 -6.16 8.73
CA LYS A 79 -7.99 -6.18 9.06
C LYS A 79 -7.47 -7.59 9.32
N ASP A 80 -8.32 -8.46 9.84
CA ASP A 80 -7.99 -9.85 10.13
C ASP A 80 -7.84 -10.62 8.80
N ASN A 81 -6.62 -11.08 8.51
CA ASN A 81 -6.21 -11.74 7.26
C ASN A 81 -6.08 -10.82 6.02
N LEU A 82 -6.08 -9.50 6.19
CA LEU A 82 -5.77 -8.58 5.10
C LEU A 82 -4.28 -8.62 4.74
N LEU A 83 -3.98 -8.87 3.48
CA LEU A 83 -2.62 -8.77 2.94
C LEU A 83 -2.43 -7.42 2.26
N VAL A 84 -1.26 -6.81 2.46
CA VAL A 84 -0.81 -5.66 1.69
C VAL A 84 0.28 -6.14 0.74
N VAL A 85 0.13 -5.80 -0.53
CA VAL A 85 1.07 -6.10 -1.60
C VAL A 85 1.54 -4.77 -2.18
N VAL A 86 2.85 -4.57 -2.19
CA VAL A 86 3.48 -3.40 -2.82
C VAL A 86 4.32 -3.92 -3.97
N ASN A 87 4.05 -3.40 -5.16
CA ASN A 87 4.77 -3.70 -6.38
C ASN A 87 5.59 -2.47 -6.79
N VAL A 88 6.91 -2.62 -6.77
CA VAL A 88 7.85 -1.55 -7.10
C VAL A 88 8.38 -1.78 -8.51
N THR A 89 7.96 -0.93 -9.43
CA THR A 89 8.49 -0.87 -10.80
C THR A 89 9.78 -0.06 -10.81
N ILE A 90 10.87 -0.65 -11.29
CA ILE A 90 12.20 -0.03 -11.39
C ILE A 90 12.55 0.17 -12.86
N ASN A 91 12.71 1.42 -13.27
CA ASN A 91 13.07 1.79 -14.64
C ASN A 91 14.60 1.94 -14.80
N ALA A 92 15.24 0.91 -15.35
CA ALA A 92 16.68 0.80 -15.51
C ALA A 92 17.12 0.87 -16.97
N ALA A 93 17.38 2.07 -17.50
CA ALA A 93 17.97 2.40 -18.82
C ALA A 93 17.25 1.78 -20.01
N ASN A 94 17.40 0.47 -20.19
CA ASN A 94 16.81 -0.31 -21.27
C ASN A 94 15.85 -1.40 -20.77
N ASP A 95 15.73 -1.58 -19.45
CA ASP A 95 14.92 -2.63 -18.83
C ASP A 95 14.00 -2.05 -17.75
N THR A 96 12.90 -2.76 -17.53
CA THR A 96 11.96 -2.52 -16.43
C THR A 96 11.86 -3.80 -15.61
N TYR A 97 12.05 -3.69 -14.30
CA TYR A 97 11.97 -4.81 -13.36
C TYR A 97 10.95 -4.50 -12.28
N ASN A 98 10.21 -5.53 -11.84
CA ASN A 98 9.25 -5.40 -10.76
C ASN A 98 9.75 -6.18 -9.55
N ILE A 99 9.71 -5.55 -8.38
CA ILE A 99 9.95 -6.20 -7.10
C ILE A 99 8.63 -6.16 -6.33
N ILE A 100 8.10 -7.33 -5.98
CA ILE A 100 6.81 -7.44 -5.31
C ILE A 100 7.06 -7.92 -3.88
N GLY A 101 6.62 -7.13 -2.92
CA GLY A 101 6.65 -7.46 -1.50
C GLY A 101 5.24 -7.60 -0.95
N GLN A 102 5.02 -8.57 -0.07
CA GLN A 102 3.76 -8.70 0.66
C GLN A 102 3.98 -8.83 2.18
N ALA A 103 3.05 -8.28 2.95
CA ALA A 103 3.00 -8.38 4.41
C ALA A 103 1.55 -8.45 4.91
N SER A 104 1.32 -8.97 6.11
CA SER A 104 0.00 -8.84 6.75
C SER A 104 -0.24 -7.37 7.13
N TYR A 105 -1.51 -6.95 7.10
CA TYR A 105 -1.89 -5.60 7.46
C TYR A 105 -1.51 -5.25 8.91
N GLU A 106 -1.53 -6.22 9.83
CA GLU A 106 -1.06 -6.06 11.21
C GLU A 106 0.36 -5.47 11.27
N TYR A 107 1.31 -6.04 10.54
CA TYR A 107 2.68 -5.54 10.52
C TYR A 107 2.81 -4.18 9.81
N VAL A 108 1.94 -3.92 8.84
CA VAL A 108 1.90 -2.64 8.12
C VAL A 108 1.36 -1.51 9.02
N GLU A 109 0.34 -1.81 9.83
CA GLU A 109 -0.20 -0.90 10.84
C GLU A 109 0.84 -0.67 11.95
N ASP A 110 1.53 -1.70 12.41
CA ASP A 110 2.61 -1.57 13.40
C ASP A 110 3.74 -0.67 12.88
N LEU A 111 4.13 -0.82 11.60
CA LEU A 111 5.11 0.06 10.97
C LEU A 111 4.62 1.52 10.93
N ALA A 112 3.38 1.76 10.46
CA ALA A 112 2.84 3.11 10.30
C ALA A 112 2.60 3.82 11.64
N THR A 113 2.34 3.07 12.70
CA THR A 113 2.16 3.58 14.07
C THR A 113 3.46 3.70 14.86
N GLY A 114 4.59 3.25 14.29
CA GLY A 114 5.90 3.24 14.96
C GLY A 114 6.01 2.22 16.10
N ARG A 115 5.16 1.18 16.10
CA ARG A 115 5.24 0.06 17.06
C ARG A 115 6.39 -0.89 16.75
N ILE A 116 6.79 -0.97 15.49
CA ILE A 116 7.99 -1.68 15.05
C ILE A 116 8.84 -0.77 14.18
N GLU A 117 10.15 -0.99 14.23
CA GLU A 117 11.10 -0.23 13.41
C GLU A 117 11.15 -0.75 11.97
N SER A 118 11.61 0.08 11.04
CA SER A 118 11.68 -0.28 9.62
C SER A 118 12.51 -1.54 9.37
N TYR A 119 13.63 -1.71 10.06
CA TYR A 119 14.48 -2.90 9.93
C TYR A 119 13.79 -4.18 10.43
N GLU A 120 12.91 -4.07 11.43
CA GLU A 120 12.13 -5.20 11.94
C GLU A 120 11.04 -5.58 10.95
N PHE A 121 10.37 -4.57 10.37
CA PHE A 121 9.34 -4.76 9.36
C PHE A 121 9.89 -5.40 8.07
N ILE A 122 11.07 -4.99 7.58
CA ILE A 122 11.69 -5.60 6.37
C ILE A 122 11.77 -7.13 6.50
N ARG A 123 12.05 -7.66 7.70
CA ARG A 123 12.13 -9.10 7.96
C ARG A 123 10.77 -9.81 7.93
N LYS A 124 9.66 -9.05 7.93
CA LYS A 124 8.29 -9.53 7.81
C LYS A 124 7.78 -9.51 6.37
N ILE A 125 8.47 -8.81 5.47
CA ILE A 125 8.13 -8.78 4.05
C ILE A 125 8.46 -10.15 3.44
N LYS A 126 7.49 -10.73 2.73
CA LYS A 126 7.73 -11.85 1.84
C LYS A 126 7.82 -11.31 0.41
N TYR A 127 8.96 -11.53 -0.24
CA TYR A 127 9.16 -11.20 -1.65
C TYR A 127 8.63 -12.32 -2.54
N LEU A 128 8.07 -11.97 -3.70
CA LEU A 128 7.47 -12.89 -4.68
C LEU A 128 8.29 -12.99 -5.97
#